data_AF-A0A1R2BMB0-F1
#
_entry.id   AF-A0A1R2BMB0-F1
#
_cell.length_a   1.000
_cell.length_b   1.000
_cell.length_c   1.000
_cell.angle_alpha   90.00
_cell.angle_beta   90.00
_cell.angle_gamma   90.00
#
_symmetry.space_group_name_H-M   'P 1'
#
loop_
_entity.id
_entity.type
_entity.pdbx_description
1 polymer ?
#
loop_
_entity_poly.entity_id
_entity_poly.type
_entity_poly.pdbx_seq_one_letter_code
_entity_poly.pdbx_strand_id
1 'polypeptide(L)'
;MQRKQPVSSSAKPLPKDFAEQVLRLEISVDVDSSMDALKSLLELYSQAIEYYESIRDQKYKYYQDRMMELLHKQNNLLLAEGPPPHTARSNSHMTSDLLQKREVDKTIKQFEVATHEVSRQVSMNLQNQNSTMLSRMNSRKNRNTSADPRKSSVFHKLPFATHHKRRSSEGESDKSGGVSTTREAEQFEKELEEIMEESVMEKISKRQEIKKKYREQIEEIQSMGGGTVMQQLAEEMQKRMDEELNALDGMLEDKRKVAIKRIKEFLVKKN
;
A
#
# COMPACT_ATOMS: atom_id res chain seq x y z
N MET A 1 35.16 9.80 15.20
CA MET A 1 34.49 10.84 14.39
C MET A 1 34.61 10.45 12.92
N GLN A 2 33.60 9.80 12.34
CA GLN A 2 33.59 9.46 10.92
C GLN A 2 33.06 10.67 10.13
N ARG A 3 33.90 11.26 9.27
CA ARG A 3 33.48 12.27 8.30
C ARG A 3 32.57 11.59 7.27
N LYS A 4 31.28 11.96 7.27
CA LYS A 4 30.33 11.58 6.20
C LYS A 4 30.92 12.07 4.87
N GLN A 5 31.30 11.12 4.01
CA GLN A 5 31.67 11.41 2.63
C GLN A 5 30.44 11.99 1.91
N PRO A 6 30.61 13.06 1.10
CA PRO A 6 29.53 13.61 0.31
C PRO A 6 29.13 12.59 -0.77
N VAL A 7 27.92 12.05 -0.65
CA VAL A 7 27.28 11.30 -1.74
C VAL A 7 27.08 12.25 -2.90
N SER A 8 27.87 12.09 -3.97
CA SER A 8 27.69 12.79 -5.23
C SER A 8 26.44 12.25 -5.93
N SER A 9 25.26 12.75 -5.55
CA SER A 9 24.04 12.49 -6.30
C SER A 9 24.19 13.16 -7.67
N SER A 10 24.08 12.38 -8.74
CA SER A 10 24.14 12.86 -10.13
C SER A 10 22.89 13.61 -10.58
N ALA A 11 22.09 14.11 -9.64
CA ALA A 11 20.85 14.80 -9.93
C ALA A 11 21.12 16.24 -10.34
N LYS A 12 20.41 16.71 -11.36
CA LYS A 12 20.50 18.11 -11.80
C LYS A 12 20.00 19.00 -10.65
N PRO A 13 20.77 20.02 -10.25
CA PRO A 13 20.34 20.93 -9.19
C PRO A 13 19.09 21.71 -9.63
N LEU A 14 18.18 21.95 -8.69
CA LEU A 14 16.98 22.76 -8.93
C LEU A 14 17.36 24.21 -9.29
N PRO A 15 16.58 24.89 -10.14
CA PRO A 15 16.74 26.32 -10.41
C PRO A 15 16.68 27.15 -9.12
N LYS A 16 17.46 28.25 -9.05
CA LYS A 16 17.51 29.11 -7.85
C LYS A 16 16.16 29.75 -7.53
N ASP A 17 15.36 30.02 -8.56
CA ASP A 17 14.06 30.68 -8.44
C ASP A 17 12.90 29.66 -8.35
N PHE A 18 13.21 28.38 -8.11
CA PHE A 18 12.23 27.29 -8.12
C PHE A 18 11.04 27.55 -7.20
N ALA A 19 11.30 27.92 -5.94
CA ALA A 19 10.25 28.15 -4.95
C ALA A 19 9.32 29.31 -5.35
N GLU A 20 9.88 30.36 -5.95
CA GLU A 20 9.11 31.50 -6.41
C GLU A 20 8.28 31.16 -7.65
N GLN A 21 8.82 30.36 -8.58
CA GLN A 21 8.10 29.89 -9.76
C GLN A 21 6.93 28.98 -9.40
N VAL A 22 7.13 28.02 -8.49
CA VAL A 22 6.07 27.16 -7.97
C VAL A 22 4.95 28.00 -7.36
N LEU A 23 5.29 28.91 -6.44
CA LEU A 23 4.29 29.74 -5.76
C LEU A 23 3.51 30.63 -6.74
N ARG A 24 4.19 31.26 -7.70
CA ARG A 24 3.52 32.09 -8.73
C ARG A 24 2.57 31.26 -9.59
N LEU A 25 2.97 30.05 -9.98
CA LEU A 25 2.14 29.16 -10.78
C LEU A 25 0.97 28.58 -9.97
N GLU A 26 1.16 28.24 -8.70
CA GLU A 26 0.07 27.83 -7.80
C GLU A 26 -1.01 28.93 -7.71
N ILE A 27 -0.59 30.18 -7.46
CA ILE A 27 -1.51 31.33 -7.42
C ILE A 27 -2.21 31.50 -8.78
N SER A 28 -1.47 31.39 -9.89
CA SER A 28 -2.05 31.53 -11.23
C SER A 28 -3.08 30.45 -11.56
N VAL A 29 -2.84 29.20 -11.15
CA VAL A 29 -3.79 28.09 -11.36
C VAL A 29 -5.04 28.26 -10.49
N ASP A 30 -4.87 28.74 -9.26
CA ASP A 30 -5.99 29.02 -8.36
C ASP A 30 -6.90 30.16 -8.84
N VAL A 31 -6.34 31.16 -9.53
CA VAL A 31 -7.09 32.30 -10.07
C VAL A 31 -7.75 31.96 -11.41
N ASP A 32 -6.96 31.53 -12.41
CA ASP A 32 -7.44 31.45 -13.80
C ASP A 32 -7.36 30.05 -14.43
N SER A 33 -6.99 29.00 -13.66
CA SER A 33 -6.97 27.58 -14.08
C SER A 33 -6.49 27.33 -15.52
N SER A 34 -5.50 28.11 -15.97
CA SER A 34 -4.97 28.00 -17.34
C SER A 34 -4.22 26.69 -17.52
N MET A 35 -4.52 25.98 -18.60
CA MET A 35 -3.90 24.68 -18.92
C MET A 35 -2.38 24.78 -19.07
N ASP A 36 -1.86 25.93 -19.55
CA ASP A 36 -0.42 26.13 -19.71
C ASP A 36 0.29 26.39 -18.38
N ALA A 37 -0.36 27.13 -17.47
CA ALA A 37 0.13 27.31 -16.10
C ALA A 37 0.17 25.97 -15.34
N LEU A 38 -0.85 25.15 -15.53
CA LEU A 38 -0.93 23.82 -14.95
C LEU A 38 0.18 22.88 -15.45
N LYS A 39 0.39 22.81 -16.76
CA LYS A 39 1.47 21.98 -17.35
C LYS A 39 2.84 22.41 -16.81
N SER A 40 3.09 23.71 -16.73
CA SER A 40 4.34 24.27 -16.20
C SER A 40 4.52 23.92 -14.71
N LEU A 41 3.44 23.96 -13.93
CA LEU A 41 3.48 23.60 -12.51
C LEU A 41 3.74 22.09 -12.30
N LEU A 42 3.12 21.24 -13.11
CA LEU A 42 3.35 19.79 -13.10
C LEU A 42 4.80 19.45 -13.44
N GLU A 43 5.40 20.15 -14.40
CA GLU A 43 6.81 19.97 -14.77
C GLU A 43 7.74 20.35 -13.61
N LEU A 44 7.48 21.46 -12.91
CA LEU A 44 8.23 21.85 -11.72
C LEU A 44 8.10 20.84 -10.58
N TYR A 45 6.90 20.31 -10.34
CA TYR A 45 6.69 19.26 -9.34
C TYR A 45 7.42 17.97 -9.70
N SER A 46 7.41 17.56 -10.96
CA SER A 46 8.19 16.40 -11.44
C SER A 46 9.69 16.57 -11.16
N GLN A 47 10.24 17.75 -11.50
CA GLN A 47 11.65 18.08 -11.24
C GLN A 47 12.00 18.08 -9.75
N ALA A 48 11.11 18.61 -8.89
CA ALA A 48 11.29 18.57 -7.45
C ALA A 48 11.26 17.14 -6.90
N ILE A 49 10.34 16.29 -7.36
CA ILE A 49 10.25 14.89 -6.92
C ILE A 49 11.55 14.17 -7.25
N GLU A 50 12.03 14.27 -8.49
CA GLU A 50 13.29 13.64 -8.92
C GLU A 50 14.48 14.13 -8.09
N TYR A 51 14.58 15.44 -7.85
CA TYR A 51 15.64 16.03 -7.04
C TYR A 51 15.60 15.54 -5.58
N TYR A 52 14.47 15.71 -4.89
CA TYR A 52 14.33 15.36 -3.47
C TYR A 52 14.41 13.85 -3.23
N GLU A 53 13.94 13.03 -4.17
CA GLU A 53 14.07 11.58 -4.10
C GLU A 53 15.54 11.14 -4.23
N SER A 54 16.30 11.78 -5.12
CA SER A 54 17.74 11.47 -5.31
C SER A 54 18.58 11.73 -4.05
N ILE A 55 18.21 12.74 -3.25
CA ILE A 55 18.87 13.06 -1.98
C ILE A 55 18.20 12.38 -0.77
N ARG A 56 17.21 11.51 -1.01
CA ARG A 56 16.43 10.79 0.02
C ARG A 56 15.75 11.72 1.05
N ASP A 57 15.38 12.92 0.64
CA ASP A 57 14.68 13.89 1.49
C ASP A 57 13.16 13.65 1.37
N GLN A 58 12.45 13.50 2.50
CA GLN A 58 11.01 13.24 2.53
C GLN A 58 10.16 14.28 1.81
N LYS A 59 10.70 15.47 1.52
CA LYS A 59 10.02 16.50 0.71
C LYS A 59 9.52 15.98 -0.63
N TYR A 60 10.11 14.94 -1.23
CA TYR A 60 9.57 14.37 -2.47
C TYR A 60 8.11 13.91 -2.31
N LYS A 61 7.73 13.38 -1.13
CA LYS A 61 6.36 12.94 -0.86
C LYS A 61 5.38 14.11 -0.85
N TYR A 62 5.79 15.24 -0.26
CA TYR A 62 4.99 16.46 -0.25
C TYR A 62 4.66 16.93 -1.68
N TYR A 63 5.64 16.90 -2.59
CA TYR A 63 5.39 17.26 -3.99
C TYR A 63 4.57 16.21 -4.75
N GLN A 64 4.69 14.92 -4.43
CA GLN A 64 3.80 13.88 -4.97
C GLN A 64 2.34 14.12 -4.56
N ASP A 65 2.10 14.39 -3.28
CA ASP A 65 0.75 14.66 -2.77
C ASP A 65 0.15 15.92 -3.39
N ARG A 66 0.93 17.02 -3.47
CA ARG A 66 0.50 18.27 -4.13
C ARG A 66 0.19 18.08 -5.61
N MET A 67 0.99 17.30 -6.33
CA MET A 67 0.73 16.98 -7.72
C MET A 67 -0.58 16.19 -7.89
N MET A 68 -0.84 15.24 -6.99
CA MET A 68 -2.09 14.47 -7.01
C MET A 68 -3.31 15.33 -6.69
N GLU A 69 -3.24 16.20 -5.67
CA GLU A 69 -4.32 17.14 -5.33
C GLU A 69 -4.67 18.06 -6.51
N LEU A 70 -3.65 18.55 -7.22
CA LEU A 70 -3.79 19.41 -8.38
C LEU A 70 -4.58 18.72 -9.52
N LEU A 71 -4.26 17.45 -9.81
CA LEU A 71 -4.97 16.65 -10.82
C LEU A 71 -6.43 16.36 -10.41
N HIS A 72 -6.69 16.10 -9.13
CA HIS A 72 -8.05 15.90 -8.63
C HIS A 72 -8.88 17.18 -8.76
N LYS A 73 -8.30 18.34 -8.42
CA LYS A 73 -8.97 19.65 -8.54
C LYS A 73 -9.37 19.92 -10.00
N GLN A 74 -8.49 19.62 -10.95
CA GLN A 74 -8.80 19.78 -12.38
C GLN A 74 -9.90 18.84 -12.86
N ASN A 75 -9.87 17.57 -12.45
CA ASN A 75 -10.94 16.62 -12.79
C ASN A 75 -12.31 17.10 -12.27
N ASN A 76 -12.35 17.67 -11.07
CA ASN A 76 -13.57 18.22 -10.51
C ASN A 76 -14.08 19.45 -11.28
N LEU A 77 -13.18 20.31 -11.78
CA LEU A 77 -13.56 21.45 -12.63
C LEU A 77 -14.13 20.99 -13.99
N LEU A 78 -13.52 19.99 -14.62
CA LEU A 78 -14.04 19.39 -15.87
C LEU A 78 -15.42 18.77 -15.70
N LEU A 79 -15.71 18.23 -14.51
CA LEU A 79 -17.04 17.69 -14.18
C LEU A 79 -18.04 18.80 -13.80
N ALA A 80 -17.56 19.92 -13.25
CA ALA A 80 -18.39 21.04 -12.82
C ALA A 80 -18.84 21.96 -13.96
N GLU A 81 -18.11 22.02 -15.08
CA GLU A 81 -18.54 22.71 -16.31
C GLU A 81 -19.65 21.96 -17.08
N GLY A 82 -20.33 21.01 -16.43
CA GLY A 82 -21.62 20.53 -16.91
C GLY A 82 -22.57 21.72 -17.15
N PRO A 83 -23.33 21.73 -18.27
CA PRO A 83 -24.07 22.90 -18.71
C PRO A 83 -24.99 23.43 -17.60
N PRO A 84 -25.04 24.76 -17.40
CA PRO A 84 -25.81 25.35 -16.31
C PRO A 84 -27.27 24.92 -16.40
N PRO A 85 -27.91 24.57 -15.26
CA PRO A 85 -29.36 24.44 -15.24
C PRO A 85 -29.97 25.82 -15.54
N HIS A 86 -31.17 25.85 -16.15
CA HIS A 86 -31.92 27.02 -16.62
C HIS A 86 -31.54 27.43 -18.07
N THR A 87 -32.36 27.25 -19.11
CA THR A 87 -33.77 27.65 -19.22
C THR A 87 -34.61 26.68 -20.06
N ALA A 88 -35.83 26.41 -19.60
CA ALA A 88 -36.85 25.66 -20.33
C ALA A 88 -37.20 26.32 -21.68
N ARG A 89 -37.03 25.58 -22.79
CA ARG A 89 -37.83 25.54 -24.04
C ARG A 89 -36.95 25.29 -25.26
N SER A 90 -36.79 24.04 -25.66
CA SER A 90 -36.89 23.60 -27.07
C SER A 90 -36.92 22.07 -27.14
N ASN A 91 -38.10 21.52 -27.45
CA ASN A 91 -38.32 20.09 -27.65
C ASN A 91 -37.88 19.70 -29.07
N SER A 92 -36.62 19.31 -29.27
CA SER A 92 -36.25 18.45 -30.42
C SER A 92 -34.84 17.81 -30.41
N HIS A 93 -33.97 18.06 -29.41
CA HIS A 93 -32.57 17.60 -29.47
C HIS A 93 -32.11 16.66 -28.32
N MET A 94 -33.01 16.23 -27.43
CA MET A 94 -32.71 15.44 -26.22
C MET A 94 -32.35 13.96 -26.44
N THR A 95 -32.44 13.42 -27.66
CA THR A 95 -32.23 11.98 -27.90
C THR A 95 -30.76 11.58 -28.09
N SER A 96 -29.88 12.51 -28.46
CA SER A 96 -28.45 12.21 -28.71
C SER A 96 -27.65 12.09 -27.41
N ASP A 97 -27.84 13.01 -26.44
CA ASP A 97 -27.09 13.01 -25.18
C ASP A 97 -27.41 11.81 -24.28
N LEU A 98 -28.66 11.34 -24.30
CA LEU A 98 -29.06 10.14 -23.56
C LEU A 98 -28.42 8.87 -24.14
N LEU A 99 -28.15 8.83 -25.45
CA LEU A 99 -27.45 7.71 -26.08
C LEU A 99 -25.96 7.74 -25.73
N GLN A 100 -25.32 8.91 -25.77
CA GLN A 100 -23.91 9.03 -25.35
C GLN A 100 -23.72 8.67 -23.88
N LYS A 101 -24.61 9.13 -22.99
CA LYS A 101 -24.54 8.77 -21.57
C LYS A 101 -24.66 7.26 -21.33
N ARG A 102 -25.54 6.58 -22.07
CA ARG A 102 -25.67 5.12 -21.98
C ARG A 102 -24.43 4.36 -22.47
N GLU A 103 -23.76 4.86 -23.51
CA GLU A 103 -22.51 4.25 -23.99
C GLU A 103 -21.35 4.48 -23.02
N VAL A 104 -21.27 5.66 -22.39
CA VAL A 104 -20.30 5.94 -21.32
C VAL A 104 -20.54 5.03 -20.10
N ASP A 105 -21.78 4.90 -19.63
CA ASP A 105 -22.09 4.00 -18.50
C ASP A 105 -21.77 2.53 -18.82
N LYS A 106 -21.96 2.12 -20.07
CA LYS A 106 -21.64 0.75 -20.53
C LYS A 106 -20.13 0.52 -20.58
N THR A 107 -19.36 1.50 -21.04
CA THR A 107 -17.90 1.41 -21.08
C THR A 107 -17.30 1.44 -19.66
N ILE A 108 -17.84 2.25 -18.75
CA ILE A 108 -17.46 2.24 -17.33
C ILE A 108 -17.70 0.86 -16.72
N LYS A 109 -18.90 0.27 -16.90
CA LYS A 109 -19.20 -1.07 -16.38
C LYS A 109 -18.29 -2.15 -16.95
N GLN A 110 -17.94 -2.07 -18.23
CA GLN A 110 -16.98 -3.01 -18.84
C GLN A 110 -15.58 -2.87 -18.23
N PHE A 111 -15.15 -1.63 -17.98
CA PHE A 111 -13.86 -1.36 -17.36
C PHE A 111 -13.81 -1.85 -15.91
N GLU A 112 -14.88 -1.68 -15.13
CA GLU A 112 -15.00 -2.21 -13.77
C GLU A 112 -14.87 -3.74 -13.74
N VAL A 113 -15.58 -4.43 -14.65
CA VAL A 113 -15.49 -5.90 -14.77
C VAL A 113 -14.08 -6.35 -15.14
N ALA A 114 -13.45 -5.69 -16.13
CA ALA A 114 -12.08 -5.99 -16.53
C ALA A 114 -11.08 -5.75 -15.37
N THR A 115 -11.25 -4.66 -14.63
CA THR A 115 -10.42 -4.32 -13.47
C THR A 115 -10.54 -5.37 -12.37
N HIS A 116 -11.77 -5.83 -12.08
CA HIS A 116 -12.01 -6.91 -11.13
C HIS A 116 -11.34 -8.22 -11.55
N GLU A 117 -11.38 -8.57 -12.84
CA GLU A 117 -10.74 -9.78 -13.34
C GLU A 117 -9.20 -9.71 -13.26
N VAL A 118 -8.61 -8.57 -13.61
CA VAL A 118 -7.16 -8.36 -13.46
C VAL A 118 -6.75 -8.45 -11.99
N SER A 119 -7.50 -7.82 -11.09
CA SER A 119 -7.25 -7.89 -9.64
C SER A 119 -7.33 -9.32 -9.11
N ARG A 120 -8.33 -10.09 -9.56
CA ARG A 120 -8.46 -11.53 -9.24
C ARG A 120 -7.26 -12.33 -9.74
N GLN A 121 -6.80 -12.08 -10.96
CA GLN A 121 -5.64 -12.78 -11.54
C GLN A 121 -4.35 -12.47 -10.77
N VAL A 122 -4.12 -11.22 -10.38
CA VAL A 122 -2.96 -10.82 -9.56
C VAL A 122 -2.99 -11.52 -8.20
N SER A 123 -4.16 -11.57 -7.55
CA SER A 123 -4.35 -12.27 -6.28
C SER A 123 -4.02 -13.76 -6.40
N MET A 124 -4.52 -14.44 -7.44
CA MET A 124 -4.21 -15.84 -7.70
C MET A 124 -2.71 -16.07 -7.97
N ASN A 125 -2.07 -15.18 -8.73
CA ASN A 125 -0.63 -15.28 -9.00
C ASN A 125 0.21 -15.15 -7.72
N LEU A 126 -0.13 -14.22 -6.83
CA LEU A 126 0.52 -14.08 -5.53
C LEU A 126 0.30 -15.31 -4.64
N GLN A 127 -0.91 -15.85 -4.62
CA GLN A 127 -1.21 -17.08 -3.87
C GLN A 127 -0.40 -18.28 -4.39
N ASN A 128 -0.25 -18.41 -5.71
CA ASN A 128 0.55 -19.45 -6.34
C ASN A 128 2.06 -19.29 -6.07
N GLN A 129 2.56 -18.05 -6.05
CA GLN A 129 3.95 -17.78 -5.67
C GLN A 129 4.21 -18.15 -4.21
N ASN A 130 3.28 -17.80 -3.30
CA ASN A 130 3.37 -18.14 -1.89
C ASN A 130 3.36 -19.65 -1.67
N SER A 131 2.46 -20.40 -2.31
CA SER A 131 2.41 -21.87 -2.16
C SER A 131 3.69 -22.54 -2.68
N THR A 132 4.27 -22.02 -3.77
CA THR A 132 5.55 -22.50 -4.32
C THR A 132 6.71 -22.22 -3.35
N MET A 133 6.77 -21.02 -2.76
CA MET A 133 7.77 -20.69 -1.76
C MET A 133 7.65 -21.57 -0.51
N LEU A 134 6.42 -21.76 -0.01
CA LEU A 134 6.15 -22.60 1.16
C LEU A 134 6.59 -24.05 0.93
N SER A 135 6.32 -24.59 -0.27
CA SER A 135 6.74 -25.94 -0.67
C SER A 135 8.27 -26.07 -0.73
N ARG A 136 8.96 -25.04 -1.24
CA ARG A 136 10.43 -24.99 -1.27
C ARG A 136 11.01 -24.90 0.14
N MET A 137 10.40 -24.11 1.03
CA MET A 137 10.81 -24.02 2.43
C MET A 137 10.63 -25.34 3.17
N ASN A 138 9.49 -26.00 3.02
CA ASN A 138 9.23 -27.30 3.64
C ASN A 138 10.17 -28.39 3.10
N SER A 139 10.49 -28.36 1.81
CA SER A 139 11.48 -29.28 1.21
C SER A 139 12.88 -29.09 1.80
N ARG A 140 13.28 -27.85 2.07
CA ARG A 140 14.56 -27.56 2.75
C ARG A 140 14.54 -28.02 4.21
N LYS A 141 13.43 -27.77 4.91
CA LYS A 141 13.26 -28.19 6.31
C LYS A 141 13.40 -29.71 6.47
N ASN A 142 12.81 -30.49 5.56
CA ASN A 142 12.89 -31.95 5.61
C ASN A 142 14.25 -32.54 5.19
N ARG A 143 15.06 -31.80 4.40
CA ARG A 143 16.43 -32.22 4.05
C ARG A 143 17.42 -32.03 5.20
N ASN A 144 17.20 -31.04 6.06
CA ASN A 144 18.11 -30.78 7.18
C ASN A 144 17.88 -31.68 8.40
N THR A 145 16.77 -32.43 8.46
CA THR A 145 16.45 -33.32 9.60
C THR A 145 16.93 -34.76 9.43
N SER A 146 17.52 -35.11 8.27
CA SER A 146 17.96 -36.49 7.96
C SER A 146 19.48 -36.64 7.82
N ALA A 147 20.26 -35.62 8.20
CA ALA A 147 21.71 -35.75 8.36
C ALA A 147 22.01 -36.56 9.64
N ASP A 148 21.95 -37.89 9.51
CA ASP A 148 22.52 -38.83 10.46
C ASP A 148 24.03 -38.53 10.60
N PRO A 149 24.50 -38.05 11.77
CA PRO A 149 25.88 -37.61 11.95
C PRO A 149 26.90 -38.76 11.95
N ARG A 150 26.52 -40.00 11.61
CA ARG A 150 27.37 -41.19 11.80
C ARG A 150 28.00 -41.81 10.55
N LYS A 151 27.94 -41.20 9.37
CA LYS A 151 28.64 -41.73 8.18
C LYS A 151 29.75 -40.81 7.67
N SER A 152 30.81 -40.74 8.47
CA SER A 152 32.18 -40.51 7.95
C SER A 152 32.66 -41.75 7.19
N SER A 153 33.53 -41.55 6.18
CA SER A 153 34.18 -42.59 5.34
C SER A 153 33.32 -42.98 4.14
N VAL A 154 33.71 -42.75 2.88
CA VAL A 154 34.99 -43.09 2.25
C VAL A 154 35.29 -42.07 1.14
N PHE A 155 36.54 -41.60 1.13
CA PHE A 155 37.17 -40.85 0.05
C PHE A 155 37.16 -41.66 -1.26
N HIS A 156 36.37 -41.24 -2.25
CA HIS A 156 36.66 -41.55 -3.66
C HIS A 156 37.10 -40.27 -4.37
N LYS A 157 38.41 -40.24 -4.64
CA LYS A 157 39.10 -39.25 -5.47
C LYS A 157 38.53 -39.30 -6.89
N LEU A 158 37.82 -38.25 -7.30
CA LEU A 158 37.58 -37.97 -8.71
C LEU A 158 38.58 -36.89 -9.16
N PRO A 159 39.37 -37.13 -10.22
CA PRO A 159 40.26 -36.13 -10.78
C PRO A 159 39.47 -35.27 -11.76
N PHE A 160 38.91 -34.15 -11.30
CA PHE A 160 38.48 -33.09 -12.20
C PHE A 160 39.54 -31.99 -12.21
N ALA A 161 40.44 -32.11 -13.18
CA ALA A 161 41.35 -31.05 -13.55
C ALA A 161 40.56 -29.97 -14.28
N THR A 162 40.31 -28.85 -13.61
CA THR A 162 39.99 -27.58 -14.27
C THR A 162 40.94 -26.52 -13.76
N HIS A 163 41.95 -26.24 -14.60
CA HIS A 163 42.79 -25.06 -14.49
C HIS A 163 41.96 -23.80 -14.71
N HIS A 164 41.55 -23.13 -13.64
CA HIS A 164 41.20 -21.71 -13.68
C HIS A 164 42.00 -20.94 -12.64
N LYS A 165 43.16 -20.48 -13.11
CA LYS A 165 43.96 -19.39 -12.56
C LYS A 165 43.20 -18.09 -12.82
N ARG A 166 42.54 -17.51 -11.81
CA ARG A 166 42.18 -16.08 -11.83
C ARG A 166 41.92 -15.54 -10.42
N ARG A 167 42.89 -14.70 -10.01
CA ARG A 167 42.74 -13.48 -9.22
C ARG A 167 41.75 -13.52 -8.06
N SER A 168 42.34 -13.61 -6.88
CA SER A 168 41.95 -12.86 -5.69
C SER A 168 41.37 -11.47 -6.04
N SER A 169 40.06 -11.36 -6.09
CA SER A 169 39.41 -10.17 -5.57
C SER A 169 38.99 -10.53 -4.15
N GLU A 170 39.37 -9.69 -3.20
CA GLU A 170 38.82 -9.62 -1.87
C GLU A 170 37.30 -9.44 -2.02
N GLY A 171 36.59 -10.56 -2.14
CA GLY A 171 35.17 -10.60 -1.98
C GLY A 171 34.94 -10.26 -0.53
N GLU A 172 34.43 -9.05 -0.29
CA GLU A 172 33.60 -8.71 0.85
C GLU A 172 32.52 -9.80 0.93
N SER A 173 32.88 -10.90 1.58
CA SER A 173 31.93 -11.87 2.07
C SER A 173 31.11 -11.07 3.06
N ASP A 174 29.93 -10.68 2.57
CA ASP A 174 28.79 -10.24 3.36
C ASP A 174 28.49 -11.33 4.38
N LYS A 175 29.31 -11.32 5.44
CA LYS A 175 29.02 -11.96 6.70
C LYS A 175 28.01 -11.04 7.37
N SER A 176 26.79 -10.98 6.83
CA SER A 176 25.61 -10.85 7.68
C SER A 176 25.55 -12.15 8.49
N GLY A 177 26.49 -12.26 9.43
CA GLY A 177 26.59 -13.33 10.37
C GLY A 177 25.31 -13.26 11.18
N GLY A 178 24.37 -14.15 10.86
CA GLY A 178 23.22 -14.42 11.70
C GLY A 178 23.77 -14.60 13.10
N VAL A 179 23.54 -13.61 13.95
CA VAL A 179 23.78 -13.73 15.39
C VAL A 179 23.12 -15.04 15.75
N SER A 180 23.90 -15.97 16.33
CA SER A 180 23.38 -17.26 16.74
C SER A 180 22.30 -16.98 17.77
N THR A 181 21.06 -16.91 17.32
CA THR A 181 19.89 -16.69 18.16
C THR A 181 19.89 -17.82 19.14
N THR A 182 19.96 -17.49 20.43
CA THR A 182 19.80 -18.51 21.46
C THR A 182 18.44 -19.17 21.25
N ARG A 183 18.31 -20.45 21.60
CA ARG A 183 17.03 -21.19 21.49
C ARG A 183 15.86 -20.44 22.14
N GLU A 184 16.15 -19.61 23.14
CA GLU A 184 15.17 -18.75 23.82
C GLU A 184 14.72 -17.56 22.96
N ALA A 185 15.62 -16.95 22.20
CA ALA A 185 15.29 -15.90 21.24
C ALA A 185 14.37 -16.44 20.12
N GLU A 186 14.65 -17.65 19.62
CA GLU A 186 13.78 -18.30 18.61
C GLU A 186 12.38 -18.59 19.15
N GLN A 187 12.26 -19.00 20.42
CA GLN A 187 10.96 -19.21 21.06
C GLN A 187 10.19 -17.90 21.23
N PHE A 188 10.88 -16.84 21.67
CA PHE A 188 10.29 -15.52 21.81
C PHE A 188 9.79 -14.96 20.48
N GLU A 189 10.60 -15.05 19.42
CA GLU A 189 10.20 -14.60 18.07
C GLU A 189 8.97 -15.35 17.59
N LYS A 190 8.92 -16.67 17.79
CA LYS A 190 7.77 -17.49 17.42
C LYS A 190 6.50 -17.10 18.18
N GLU A 191 6.57 -16.93 19.50
CA GLU A 191 5.39 -16.53 20.29
C GLU A 191 4.93 -15.10 19.94
N LEU A 192 5.86 -14.20 19.62
CA LEU A 192 5.55 -12.85 19.16
C LEU A 192 4.83 -12.87 17.80
N GLU A 193 5.31 -13.69 16.87
CA GLU A 193 4.68 -13.92 15.57
C GLU A 193 3.25 -14.44 15.73
N GLU A 194 3.05 -15.46 16.58
CA GLU A 194 1.73 -16.03 16.86
C GLU A 194 0.74 -14.98 17.43
N ILE A 195 1.18 -14.13 18.37
CA ILE A 195 0.34 -13.02 18.88
C ILE A 195 -0.01 -12.03 17.78
N MET A 196 0.93 -11.69 16.90
CA MET A 196 0.67 -10.76 15.81
C MET A 196 -0.34 -11.34 14.81
N GLU A 197 -0.19 -12.60 14.42
CA GLU A 197 -1.11 -13.29 13.52
C GLU A 197 -2.52 -13.40 14.13
N GLU A 198 -2.63 -13.86 15.38
CA GLU A 198 -3.92 -13.97 16.07
C GLU A 198 -4.62 -12.61 16.17
N SER A 199 -3.87 -11.55 16.52
CA SER A 199 -4.42 -10.20 16.63
C SER A 199 -4.94 -9.67 15.28
N VAL A 200 -4.24 -9.95 14.18
CA VAL A 200 -4.68 -9.56 12.84
C VAL A 200 -5.92 -10.34 12.41
N MET A 201 -5.95 -11.67 12.62
CA MET A 201 -7.11 -12.50 12.29
C MET A 201 -8.34 -12.09 13.09
N GLU A 202 -8.20 -11.88 14.41
CA GLU A 202 -9.28 -11.42 15.28
C GLU A 202 -9.80 -10.05 14.83
N LYS A 203 -8.90 -9.12 14.47
CA LYS A 203 -9.26 -7.81 13.94
C LYS A 203 -10.08 -7.91 12.66
N ILE A 204 -9.65 -8.73 11.70
CA ILE A 204 -10.35 -8.91 10.43
C ILE A 204 -11.75 -9.50 10.68
N SER A 205 -11.83 -10.58 11.46
CA SER A 205 -13.07 -11.28 11.76
C SER A 205 -14.11 -10.37 12.43
N LYS A 206 -13.73 -9.67 13.51
CA LYS A 206 -14.64 -8.78 14.24
C LYS A 206 -15.08 -7.56 13.42
N ARG A 207 -14.18 -6.98 12.62
CA ARG A 207 -14.54 -5.89 11.70
C ARG A 207 -15.56 -6.35 10.65
N GLN A 208 -15.41 -7.56 10.12
CA GLN A 208 -16.36 -8.12 9.16
C GLN A 208 -17.74 -8.36 9.79
N GLU A 209 -17.77 -8.86 11.02
CA GLU A 209 -19.02 -9.08 11.78
C GLU A 209 -19.79 -7.78 12.01
N ILE A 210 -19.11 -6.73 12.51
CA ILE A 210 -19.71 -5.39 12.70
C ILE A 210 -20.23 -4.86 11.35
N LYS A 211 -19.39 -4.88 10.31
CA LYS A 211 -19.80 -4.39 8.98
C LYS A 211 -20.96 -5.17 8.37
N LYS A 212 -21.06 -6.47 8.65
CA LYS A 212 -22.18 -7.31 8.18
C LYS A 212 -23.46 -6.88 8.89
N LYS A 213 -23.43 -6.81 10.21
CA LYS A 213 -24.57 -6.40 11.05
C LYS A 213 -25.16 -5.05 10.63
N TYR A 214 -24.32 -4.01 10.50
CA TYR A 214 -24.82 -2.69 10.11
C TYR A 214 -25.30 -2.62 8.66
N ARG A 215 -24.65 -3.34 7.74
CA ARG A 215 -25.11 -3.39 6.35
C ARG A 215 -26.48 -4.02 6.22
N GLU A 216 -26.73 -5.14 6.91
CA GLU A 216 -28.05 -5.80 6.92
C GLU A 216 -29.13 -4.85 7.46
N GLN A 217 -28.85 -4.13 8.54
CA GLN A 217 -29.80 -3.16 9.12
C GLN A 217 -30.05 -1.94 8.22
N ILE A 218 -29.00 -1.40 7.59
CA ILE A 218 -29.13 -0.28 6.65
C ILE A 218 -29.93 -0.71 5.41
N GLU A 219 -29.67 -1.90 4.88
CA GLU A 219 -30.40 -2.47 3.74
C GLU A 219 -31.89 -2.66 4.08
N GLU A 220 -32.20 -3.17 5.28
CA GLU A 220 -33.58 -3.28 5.77
C GLU A 220 -34.27 -1.91 5.81
N ILE A 221 -33.64 -0.88 6.38
CA ILE A 221 -34.19 0.49 6.44
C ILE A 221 -34.42 1.07 5.04
N GLN A 222 -33.46 0.88 4.13
CA GLN A 222 -33.58 1.37 2.76
C GLN A 222 -34.70 0.66 2.01
N SER A 223 -34.96 -0.62 2.31
CA SER A 223 -36.07 -1.39 1.72
C SER A 223 -37.45 -0.87 2.15
N MET A 224 -37.56 -0.22 3.32
CA MET A 224 -38.81 0.37 3.83
C MET A 224 -39.20 1.70 3.15
N GLY A 225 -38.33 2.25 2.29
CA GLY A 225 -38.60 3.40 1.43
C GLY A 225 -37.58 4.53 1.57
N GLY A 226 -37.29 5.22 0.46
CA GLY A 226 -36.28 6.29 0.37
C GLY A 226 -36.72 7.65 0.91
N GLY A 227 -37.56 7.70 1.95
CA GLY A 227 -37.94 8.96 2.58
C GLY A 227 -36.74 9.63 3.25
N THR A 228 -36.73 10.97 3.32
CA THR A 228 -35.64 11.76 3.93
C THR A 228 -35.29 11.29 5.34
N VAL A 229 -36.29 10.84 6.11
CA VAL A 229 -36.11 10.30 7.47
C VAL A 229 -35.33 8.97 7.46
N MET A 230 -35.62 8.06 6.53
CA MET A 230 -34.90 6.78 6.43
C MET A 230 -33.46 6.98 5.97
N GLN A 231 -33.22 7.97 5.10
CA GLN A 231 -31.87 8.34 4.69
C GLN A 231 -31.05 8.88 5.86
N GLN A 232 -31.61 9.80 6.66
CA GLN A 232 -30.96 10.30 7.88
C GLN A 232 -30.67 9.18 8.87
N LEU A 233 -31.60 8.23 9.04
CA LEU A 233 -31.39 7.08 9.90
C LEU A 233 -30.26 6.17 9.39
N ALA A 234 -30.19 5.92 8.08
CA ALA A 234 -29.10 5.15 7.48
C ALA A 234 -27.74 5.82 7.66
N GLU A 235 -27.67 7.16 7.53
CA GLU A 235 -26.46 7.95 7.79
C GLU A 235 -26.02 7.88 9.25
N GLU A 236 -26.96 8.01 10.19
CA GLU A 236 -26.70 7.85 11.63
C GLU A 236 -26.15 6.44 11.95
N MET A 237 -26.70 5.39 11.32
CA MET A 237 -26.22 4.02 11.50
C MET A 237 -24.82 3.82 10.92
N GLN A 238 -24.53 4.40 9.76
CA GLN A 238 -23.20 4.38 9.16
C GLN A 238 -22.18 5.03 10.10
N LYS A 239 -22.51 6.17 10.70
CA LYS A 239 -21.68 6.85 11.69
C LYS A 239 -21.41 5.98 12.92
N ARG A 240 -22.44 5.32 13.47
CA ARG A 240 -22.28 4.41 14.61
C ARG A 240 -21.42 3.19 14.28
N MET A 241 -21.54 2.65 13.08
CA MET A 241 -20.65 1.57 12.62
C MET A 241 -19.19 2.01 12.66
N ASP A 242 -18.88 3.21 12.15
CA ASP A 242 -17.52 3.73 12.12
C ASP A 242 -16.97 4.01 13.53
N GLU A 243 -17.81 4.54 14.43
CA GLU A 243 -17.47 4.70 15.86
C GLU A 243 -17.17 3.36 16.54
N GLU A 244 -18.00 2.33 16.30
CA GLU A 244 -17.82 0.99 16.86
C GLU A 244 -16.56 0.30 16.31
N LEU A 245 -16.26 0.47 15.00
CA LEU A 245 -15.02 -0.01 14.39
C LEU A 245 -13.78 0.66 14.98
N ASN A 246 -13.84 1.97 15.24
CA ASN A 246 -12.74 2.70 15.86
C ASN A 246 -12.51 2.27 17.32
N ALA A 247 -13.59 2.06 18.09
CA ALA A 247 -13.51 1.53 19.44
C ALA A 247 -12.91 0.11 19.47
N LEU A 248 -13.35 -0.76 18.55
CA LEU A 248 -12.81 -2.10 18.39
C LEU A 248 -11.29 -2.08 18.10
N ASP A 249 -10.87 -1.20 17.19
CA ASP A 249 -9.46 -1.06 16.82
C ASP A 249 -8.60 -0.65 18.04
N GLY A 250 -9.09 0.26 18.88
CA GLY A 250 -8.42 0.64 20.13
C GLY A 250 -8.33 -0.52 21.12
N MET A 251 -9.43 -1.23 21.35
CA MET A 251 -9.47 -2.39 22.27
C MET A 251 -8.51 -3.51 21.85
N LEU A 252 -8.46 -3.84 20.56
CA LEU A 252 -7.57 -4.89 20.05
C LEU A 252 -6.10 -4.49 20.11
N GLU A 253 -5.79 -3.22 19.87
CA GLU A 253 -4.44 -2.69 20.00
C GLU A 253 -3.95 -2.78 21.45
N ASP A 254 -4.80 -2.45 22.41
CA ASP A 254 -4.47 -2.57 23.84
C ASP A 254 -4.32 -4.03 24.27
N LYS A 255 -5.20 -4.92 23.80
CA LYS A 255 -5.08 -6.38 24.02
C LYS A 255 -3.74 -6.91 23.50
N ARG A 256 -3.34 -6.50 22.28
CA ARG A 256 -2.05 -6.86 21.67
C ARG A 256 -0.87 -6.35 22.49
N LYS A 257 -0.89 -5.08 22.90
CA LYS A 257 0.17 -4.48 23.74
C LYS A 257 0.33 -5.22 25.07
N VAL A 258 -0.78 -5.57 25.72
CA VAL A 258 -0.76 -6.35 26.98
C VAL A 258 -0.15 -7.73 26.76
N ALA A 259 -0.51 -8.42 25.67
CA ALA A 259 0.03 -9.74 25.34
C ALA A 259 1.55 -9.68 25.09
N ILE A 260 2.02 -8.71 24.29
CA ILE A 260 3.46 -8.48 24.05
C ILE A 260 4.20 -8.16 25.35
N LYS A 261 3.61 -7.34 26.23
CA LYS A 261 4.20 -7.00 27.52
C LYS A 261 4.39 -8.24 28.40
N ARG A 262 3.41 -9.16 28.43
CA ARG A 262 3.49 -10.41 29.19
C ARG A 262 4.63 -11.31 28.72
N ILE A 263 4.83 -11.47 27.40
CA ILE A 263 5.96 -12.25 26.89
C ILE A 263 7.30 -11.60 27.30
N LYS A 264 7.42 -10.27 27.16
CA LYS A 264 8.64 -9.56 27.56
C LYS A 264 8.97 -9.77 29.04
N GLU A 265 7.97 -9.68 29.92
CA GLU A 265 8.14 -9.93 31.35
C GLU A 265 8.56 -11.38 31.65
N PHE A 266 8.07 -12.36 30.88
CA PHE A 266 8.47 -13.76 31.01
C PHE A 266 9.94 -13.97 30.63
N LEU A 267 10.42 -13.29 29.59
CA LEU A 267 11.82 -13.37 29.16
C LEU A 267 12.80 -12.74 30.16
N VAL A 268 12.40 -11.62 30.79
CA VAL A 268 13.20 -10.98 31.85
C VAL A 268 13.32 -11.87 33.09
N LYS A 269 12.30 -12.66 33.44
CA LYS A 269 12.33 -13.55 34.61
C LYS A 269 13.18 -14.81 34.43
N LYS A 270 13.51 -15.19 33.19
CA LYS A 270 14.32 -16.39 32.90
C LYS A 270 15.83 -16.12 32.91
N ASN A 271 16.24 -14.87 32.73
CA ASN A 271 17.63 -14.41 32.79
C ASN A 271 17.98 -13.95 34.20
#